data_AF-A0A919F4G7-F1
#
_entry.id   AF-A0A919F4G7-F1
#
_cell.length_a   1.000
_cell.length_b   1.000
_cell.length_c   1.000
_cell.angle_alpha   90.00
_cell.angle_beta   90.00
_cell.angle_gamma   90.00
#
_symmetry.space_group_name_H-M   'P 1'
#
loop_
_entity.id
_entity.type
_entity.pdbx_description
1 polymer ?
#
loop_
_entity_poly.entity_id
_entity_poly.type
_entity_poly.pdbx_seq_one_letter_code
_entity_poly.pdbx_strand_id
1 'polypeptide(L)'
;MAVMRYVFAPRLAPWFGIALLALWLGWLVPAFRTLLAPVRAQEDAAAIVARLQAHSPAARDLARATVFLARSGECRCRADTGVSRLQAALLRSVPALDLGTASSDIGYPVLVLAPPARLVYAGPALVDIGCGAPIALDTLLPALLSRPGRALIVPPTCQCHKEP
;
A
#
# COMPACT_ATOMS: atom_id res chain seq x y z
N MET A 1 1.74 72.03 -16.37
CA MET A 1 2.09 70.60 -16.14
C MET A 1 1.79 70.27 -14.69
N ALA A 2 0.69 69.55 -14.43
CA ALA A 2 0.32 69.13 -13.07
C ALA A 2 0.85 67.72 -12.82
N VAL A 3 1.76 67.59 -11.84
CA VAL A 3 2.30 66.29 -11.42
C VAL A 3 1.35 65.69 -10.39
N MET A 4 0.51 64.76 -10.84
CA MET A 4 -0.43 64.02 -10.00
C MET A 4 0.33 62.97 -9.20
N ARG A 5 0.67 63.29 -7.95
CA ARG A 5 1.30 62.36 -7.01
C ARG A 5 0.25 61.36 -6.50
N TYR A 6 0.31 60.13 -6.99
CA TYR A 6 -0.42 59.01 -6.41
C TYR A 6 0.15 58.72 -5.01
N VAL A 7 -0.52 59.22 -3.98
CA VAL A 7 -0.29 58.82 -2.59
C VAL A 7 -0.90 57.44 -2.41
N PHE A 8 -0.13 56.39 -2.72
CA PHE A 8 -0.49 55.02 -2.36
C PHE A 8 -0.47 54.91 -0.83
N ALA A 9 -1.65 54.80 -0.22
CA ALA A 9 -1.80 54.63 1.21
C ALA A 9 -1.16 53.30 1.66
N PRO A 10 -0.04 53.30 2.43
CA PRO A 10 0.70 52.09 2.77
C PRO A 10 0.01 51.22 3.85
N ARG A 11 -1.16 51.64 4.35
CA ARG A 11 -1.83 50.99 5.50
C ARG A 11 -2.68 49.76 5.14
N LEU A 12 -2.97 49.55 3.85
CA LEU A 12 -3.78 48.41 3.39
C LEU A 12 -2.94 47.21 2.91
N ALA A 13 -1.63 47.42 2.72
CA ALA A 13 -0.70 46.39 2.26
C ALA A 13 -0.64 45.11 3.14
N PRO A 14 -0.60 45.18 4.49
CA PRO A 14 -0.52 43.97 5.30
C PRO A 14 -1.85 43.18 5.29
N TRP A 15 -2.99 43.87 5.18
CA TRP A 15 -4.31 43.24 5.15
C TRP A 15 -4.53 42.41 3.89
N PHE A 16 -4.03 42.88 2.76
CA PHE A 16 -4.05 42.12 1.51
C PHE A 16 -3.23 40.83 1.61
N GLY A 17 -2.05 40.89 2.24
CA GLY A 17 -1.22 39.71 2.49
C GLY A 17 -1.91 38.70 3.41
N ILE A 18 -2.51 39.17 4.51
CA ILE A 18 -3.25 38.30 5.45
C ILE A 18 -4.48 37.67 4.78
N ALA A 19 -5.23 38.44 3.98
CA ALA A 19 -6.39 37.93 3.26
C ALA A 19 -6.01 36.86 2.23
N LEU A 20 -4.92 37.07 1.48
CA LEU A 20 -4.41 36.10 0.52
C LEU A 20 -3.92 34.82 1.23
N LEU A 21 -3.23 34.96 2.37
CA LEU A 21 -2.76 33.84 3.17
C LEU A 21 -3.94 33.01 3.73
N ALA A 22 -4.96 33.70 4.26
CA ALA A 22 -6.16 33.05 4.79
C ALA A 22 -6.94 32.32 3.69
N LEU A 23 -7.06 32.92 2.50
CA LEU A 23 -7.69 32.28 1.35
C LEU A 23 -6.89 31.04 0.89
N TRP A 24 -5.56 31.14 0.85
CA TRP A 24 -4.68 30.04 0.47
C TRP A 24 -4.74 28.88 1.49
N LEU A 25 -4.70 29.19 2.78
CA LEU A 25 -4.88 28.19 3.85
C LEU A 25 -6.27 27.56 3.81
N GLY A 26 -7.32 28.35 3.58
CA GLY A 26 -8.69 27.86 3.43
C GLY A 26 -8.82 26.86 2.29
N TRP A 27 -8.04 27.02 1.22
CA TRP A 27 -8.03 26.08 0.09
C TRP A 27 -7.19 24.83 0.34
N LEU A 28 -6.19 24.88 1.23
CA LEU A 28 -5.42 23.72 1.65
C LEU A 28 -6.18 22.79 2.60
N VAL A 29 -7.03 23.32 3.48
CA VAL A 29 -7.80 22.50 4.43
C VAL A 29 -8.59 21.36 3.76
N PRO A 30 -9.36 21.57 2.66
CA PRO A 30 -10.05 20.47 1.99
C PRO A 30 -9.09 19.49 1.31
N ALA A 31 -7.96 19.96 0.75
CA ALA A 31 -6.93 19.10 0.16
C ALA A 31 -6.23 18.23 1.23
N PHE A 32 -6.02 18.77 2.43
CA PHE A 32 -5.55 17.97 3.55
C PHE A 32 -6.62 17.02 4.07
N ARG A 33 -7.91 17.38 4.04
CA ARG A 33 -8.99 16.45 4.42
C ARG A 33 -9.13 15.27 3.46
N THR A 34 -8.83 15.42 2.17
CA THR A 34 -8.81 14.27 1.25
C THR A 34 -7.61 13.36 1.49
N LEU A 35 -6.46 13.91 1.89
CA LEU A 35 -5.26 13.14 2.26
C LEU A 35 -5.35 12.50 3.66
N LEU A 36 -6.00 13.17 4.60
CA LEU A 36 -6.24 12.73 5.98
C LEU A 36 -7.53 11.93 6.11
N ALA A 37 -8.32 11.80 5.03
CA ALA A 37 -9.42 10.85 5.01
C ALA A 37 -8.80 9.50 5.40
N PRO A 38 -9.23 8.87 6.52
CA PRO A 38 -8.70 7.59 6.92
C PRO A 38 -8.86 6.69 5.72
N VAL A 39 -7.73 6.18 5.19
CA VAL A 39 -7.67 5.26 4.06
C VAL A 39 -8.87 4.35 4.20
N ARG A 40 -9.86 4.55 3.31
CA ARG A 40 -11.19 3.94 3.43
C ARG A 40 -10.97 2.48 3.73
N ALA A 41 -11.39 2.07 4.93
CA ALA A 41 -11.37 0.70 5.42
C ALA A 41 -10.37 -0.17 4.66
N GLN A 42 -9.08 -0.04 5.03
CA GLN A 42 -8.13 -1.15 4.91
C GLN A 42 -8.94 -2.43 5.13
N GLU A 43 -9.10 -3.22 4.09
CA GLU A 43 -9.88 -4.46 4.15
C GLU A 43 -9.51 -5.15 5.45
N ASP A 44 -10.51 -5.41 6.31
CA ASP A 44 -10.26 -5.72 7.70
C ASP A 44 -9.28 -6.90 7.74
N ALA A 45 -8.08 -6.70 8.31
CA ALA A 45 -7.01 -7.69 8.22
C ALA A 45 -7.51 -9.05 8.76
N ALA A 46 -8.44 -9.01 9.72
CA ALA A 46 -9.16 -10.16 10.22
C ALA A 46 -9.99 -10.89 9.14
N ALA A 47 -10.68 -10.16 8.25
CA ALA A 47 -11.45 -10.73 7.14
C ALA A 47 -10.56 -11.39 6.07
N ILE A 48 -9.38 -10.83 5.80
CA ILE A 48 -8.37 -11.45 4.91
C ILE A 48 -7.84 -12.74 5.55
N VAL A 49 -7.47 -12.68 6.83
CA VAL A 49 -6.98 -13.86 7.59
C VAL A 49 -8.04 -14.95 7.65
N ALA A 50 -9.31 -14.61 7.91
CA ALA A 50 -10.40 -15.57 7.94
C ALA A 50 -10.60 -16.27 6.59
N ARG A 51 -10.56 -15.50 5.48
CA ARG A 51 -10.62 -16.06 4.12
C ARG A 51 -9.44 -16.99 3.85
N LEU A 52 -8.24 -16.61 4.25
CA LEU A 52 -7.07 -17.48 4.10
C LEU A 52 -7.18 -18.76 4.94
N GLN A 53 -7.64 -18.66 6.18
CA GLN A 53 -7.82 -19.81 7.08
C GLN A 53 -8.94 -20.77 6.64
N ALA A 54 -9.88 -20.31 5.80
CA ALA A 54 -10.86 -21.16 5.15
C ALA A 54 -10.21 -22.00 4.02
N HIS A 55 -9.20 -21.46 3.33
CA HIS A 55 -8.51 -22.15 2.24
C HIS A 55 -7.34 -23.01 2.73
N SER A 56 -6.65 -22.59 3.78
CA SER A 56 -5.48 -23.29 4.32
C SER A 56 -5.55 -23.39 5.84
N PRO A 57 -5.74 -24.59 6.41
CA PRO A 57 -5.72 -24.77 7.86
C PRO A 57 -4.33 -24.45 8.46
N ALA A 58 -3.26 -24.50 7.66
CA ALA A 58 -1.92 -24.09 8.06
C ALA A 58 -1.82 -22.60 8.44
N ALA A 59 -2.79 -21.77 8.06
CA ALA A 59 -2.86 -20.37 8.46
C ALA A 59 -3.49 -20.14 9.85
N ARG A 60 -4.00 -21.19 10.52
CA ARG A 60 -4.64 -21.07 11.85
C ARG A 60 -3.64 -21.14 13.00
N ASP A 61 -2.59 -21.94 12.86
CA ASP A 61 -1.60 -22.15 13.90
C ASP A 61 -0.20 -22.10 13.30
N LEU A 62 0.41 -20.93 13.40
CA LEU A 62 1.71 -20.63 12.81
C LEU A 62 2.78 -20.60 13.91
N ALA A 63 3.70 -21.57 13.87
CA ALA A 63 4.86 -21.58 14.74
C ALA A 63 5.93 -20.53 14.33
N ARG A 64 5.92 -20.12 13.05
CA ARG A 64 6.85 -19.14 12.47
C ARG A 64 6.12 -18.27 11.44
N ALA A 65 6.74 -17.16 11.04
CA ALA A 65 6.20 -16.37 9.95
C ALA A 65 6.19 -17.21 8.67
N THR A 66 5.10 -17.11 7.90
CA THR A 66 4.90 -17.91 6.68
C THR A 66 4.33 -17.01 5.60
N VAL A 67 4.87 -17.19 4.39
CA VAL A 67 4.36 -16.53 3.18
C VAL A 67 3.39 -17.47 2.48
N PHE A 68 2.21 -16.97 2.17
CA PHE A 68 1.20 -17.67 1.40
C PHE A 68 1.15 -17.04 0.01
N LEU A 69 1.43 -17.85 -1.00
CA LEU A 69 1.35 -17.47 -2.40
C LEU A 69 -0.01 -17.90 -2.93
N ALA A 70 -0.74 -16.95 -3.49
CA ALA A 70 -2.06 -17.15 -4.05
C ALA A 70 -2.06 -16.70 -5.51
N ARG A 71 -2.83 -17.38 -6.35
CA ARG A 71 -3.11 -16.85 -7.69
C ARG A 71 -4.23 -15.84 -7.59
N SER A 72 -3.97 -14.57 -7.94
CA SER A 72 -5.04 -13.60 -8.12
C SER A 72 -5.75 -13.89 -9.45
N GLY A 73 -7.07 -14.13 -9.40
CA GLY A 73 -7.86 -14.45 -10.60
C GLY A 73 -7.96 -13.28 -11.60
N GLU A 74 -7.70 -12.05 -11.15
CA GLU A 74 -7.99 -10.83 -11.91
C GLU A 74 -6.83 -10.33 -12.79
N CYS A 75 -5.57 -10.72 -12.50
CA CYS A 75 -4.43 -10.30 -13.32
C CYS A 75 -3.91 -11.46 -14.20
N ARG A 76 -4.38 -11.55 -15.45
CA ARG A 76 -3.85 -12.51 -16.46
C ARG A 76 -2.46 -12.16 -17.01
N CYS A 77 -1.89 -11.03 -16.60
CA CYS A 77 -0.62 -10.52 -17.11
C CYS A 77 0.53 -11.11 -16.30
N ARG A 78 1.24 -12.10 -16.89
CA ARG A 78 2.53 -12.70 -16.49
C ARG A 78 2.93 -12.45 -15.03
N ALA A 79 2.06 -12.83 -14.08
CA ALA A 79 2.28 -12.70 -12.63
C ALA A 79 3.40 -13.62 -12.13
N ASP A 80 3.88 -14.54 -12.98
CA ASP A 80 4.80 -15.60 -12.61
C ASP A 80 6.23 -15.11 -12.33
N THR A 81 6.69 -13.99 -12.90
CA THR A 81 8.12 -13.62 -12.73
C THR A 81 8.44 -13.03 -11.36
N GLY A 82 7.57 -12.18 -10.83
CA GLY A 82 7.72 -11.59 -9.49
C GLY A 82 7.53 -12.61 -8.38
N VAL A 83 6.51 -13.46 -8.49
CA VAL A 83 6.23 -14.52 -7.51
C VAL A 83 7.32 -15.60 -7.52
N SER A 84 7.81 -16.02 -8.70
CA SER A 84 8.91 -17.01 -8.77
C SER A 84 10.21 -16.48 -8.17
N ARG A 85 10.54 -15.19 -8.40
CA ARG A 85 11.70 -14.55 -7.78
C ARG A 85 11.54 -14.43 -6.27
N LEU A 86 10.36 -14.03 -5.82
CA LEU A 86 10.04 -13.95 -4.40
C LEU A 86 10.13 -15.34 -3.74
N GLN A 87 9.58 -16.38 -4.35
CA GLN A 87 9.67 -17.75 -3.87
C GLN A 87 11.13 -18.21 -3.79
N ALA A 88 11.94 -17.94 -4.82
CA ALA A 88 13.37 -18.25 -4.81
C ALA A 88 14.16 -17.51 -3.71
N ALA A 89 13.79 -16.26 -3.40
CA ALA A 89 14.40 -15.48 -2.32
C ALA A 89 13.93 -15.94 -0.94
N LEU A 90 12.64 -16.21 -0.76
CA LEU A 90 12.02 -16.62 0.50
C LEU A 90 12.38 -18.02 0.92
N LEU A 91 12.59 -18.95 -0.02
CA LEU A 91 13.07 -20.32 0.25
C LEU A 91 14.32 -20.36 1.14
N ARG A 92 15.07 -19.25 1.25
CA ARG A 92 16.27 -19.15 2.10
C ARG A 92 16.01 -18.65 3.52
N SER A 93 14.86 -18.02 3.81
CA SER A 93 14.66 -17.27 5.07
C SER A 93 13.29 -17.44 5.72
N VAL A 94 12.21 -17.62 4.96
CA VAL A 94 10.84 -17.72 5.47
C VAL A 94 10.09 -18.81 4.69
N PRO A 95 9.43 -19.77 5.37
CA PRO A 95 8.66 -20.80 4.67
C PRO A 95 7.59 -20.16 3.77
N ALA A 96 7.51 -20.65 2.53
CA ALA A 96 6.52 -20.24 1.56
C ALA A 96 5.58 -21.42 1.25
N LEU A 97 4.27 -21.17 1.29
CA LEU A 97 3.23 -22.13 0.96
C LEU A 97 2.45 -21.63 -0.26
N ASP A 98 2.39 -22.45 -1.31
CA ASP A 98 1.58 -22.18 -2.49
C ASP A 98 0.15 -22.73 -2.28
N LEU A 99 -0.85 -21.88 -2.43
CA LEU A 99 -2.27 -22.21 -2.30
C LEU A 99 -2.90 -22.68 -3.62
N GLY A 100 -2.16 -22.59 -4.74
CA GLY A 100 -2.61 -23.02 -6.05
C GLY A 100 -3.81 -22.23 -6.59
N THR A 101 -4.59 -22.86 -7.47
CA THR A 101 -5.72 -22.22 -8.18
C THR A 101 -6.96 -22.02 -7.31
N ALA A 102 -7.05 -22.67 -6.15
CA ALA A 102 -8.19 -22.55 -5.25
C ALA A 102 -8.24 -21.21 -4.50
N SER A 103 -7.22 -20.35 -4.66
CA SER A 103 -7.07 -19.10 -3.90
C SER A 103 -7.52 -17.85 -4.63
N SER A 104 -8.20 -17.96 -5.79
CA SER A 104 -8.61 -16.80 -6.60
C SER A 104 -9.44 -15.78 -5.81
N ASP A 105 -10.17 -16.26 -4.82
CA ASP A 105 -11.15 -15.49 -4.04
C ASP A 105 -10.50 -14.73 -2.86
N ILE A 106 -9.21 -14.96 -2.60
CA ILE A 106 -8.46 -14.26 -1.55
C ILE A 106 -8.17 -12.81 -1.97
N GLY A 107 -8.15 -12.52 -3.28
CA GLY A 107 -7.97 -11.17 -3.82
C GLY A 107 -6.55 -10.62 -3.76
N TYR A 108 -5.60 -11.31 -3.12
CA TYR A 108 -4.19 -10.90 -3.02
C TYR A 108 -3.26 -12.00 -3.50
N PRO A 109 -2.23 -11.69 -4.30
CA PRO A 109 -1.32 -12.71 -4.82
C PRO A 109 -0.26 -13.16 -3.80
N VAL A 110 0.09 -12.31 -2.82
CA VAL A 110 1.02 -12.64 -1.75
C VAL A 110 0.44 -12.19 -0.41
N LEU A 111 0.46 -13.08 0.57
CA LEU A 111 0.09 -12.81 1.95
C LEU A 111 1.20 -13.26 2.88
N VAL A 112 1.44 -12.53 3.96
CA VAL A 112 2.41 -12.90 5.00
C VAL A 112 1.72 -12.86 6.35
N LEU A 113 1.80 -13.97 7.07
CA LEU A 113 1.40 -14.02 8.47
C LEU A 113 2.59 -14.22 9.39
N ALA A 114 2.56 -13.53 10.52
CA ALA A 114 3.40 -13.81 11.67
C ALA A 114 2.59 -14.58 12.73
N PRO A 115 3.25 -15.34 13.62
CA PRO A 115 2.61 -15.97 14.75
C PRO A 115 1.88 -14.93 15.64
N PRO A 116 0.70 -15.27 16.21
CA PRO A 116 0.00 -16.55 16.10
C PRO A 116 -0.87 -16.72 14.84
N ALA A 117 -1.30 -15.64 14.20
CA ALA A 117 -1.98 -15.61 12.89
C ALA A 117 -2.19 -14.14 12.49
N ARG A 118 -1.19 -13.31 12.72
CA ARG A 118 -1.26 -11.87 12.49
C ARG A 118 -0.87 -11.57 11.06
N LEU A 119 -1.76 -10.94 10.30
CA LEU A 119 -1.42 -10.42 8.98
C LEU A 119 -0.34 -9.34 9.11
N VAL A 120 0.75 -9.52 8.37
CA VAL A 120 1.86 -8.56 8.28
C VAL A 120 1.82 -7.85 6.93
N TYR A 121 1.52 -8.60 5.87
CA TYR A 121 1.49 -8.08 4.51
C TYR A 121 0.40 -8.78 3.69
N ALA A 122 -0.27 -8.03 2.81
CA ALA A 122 -1.13 -8.55 1.75
C ALA A 122 -0.96 -7.67 0.50
N GLY A 123 -0.61 -8.25 -0.65
CA GLY A 123 -0.35 -7.46 -1.85
C GLY A 123 0.52 -8.17 -2.90
N PRO A 124 1.05 -7.42 -3.88
CA PRO A 124 1.95 -7.95 -4.91
C PRO A 124 3.37 -8.28 -4.38
N ALA A 125 4.05 -9.21 -5.05
CA ALA A 125 5.46 -9.52 -4.75
C ALA A 125 6.42 -8.34 -4.99
N LEU A 126 6.04 -7.44 -5.90
CA LEU A 126 6.73 -6.19 -6.23
C LEU A 126 5.84 -5.03 -5.82
N VAL A 127 6.31 -4.22 -4.88
CA VAL A 127 5.59 -3.06 -4.39
C VAL A 127 5.99 -1.85 -5.22
N ASP A 128 5.02 -1.32 -5.98
CA ASP A 128 5.14 -0.05 -6.68
C ASP A 128 4.39 1.04 -5.89
N ILE A 129 5.12 2.08 -5.48
CA ILE A 129 4.60 3.24 -4.75
C ILE A 129 4.44 4.48 -5.65
N GLY A 130 4.48 4.30 -6.98
CA GLY A 130 4.15 5.33 -7.97
C GLY A 130 5.29 6.27 -8.34
N CYS A 131 6.39 6.29 -7.57
CA CYS A 131 7.58 7.09 -7.85
C CYS A 131 8.85 6.26 -7.64
N GLY A 132 9.32 5.58 -8.69
CA GLY A 132 10.62 4.90 -8.69
C GLY A 132 10.59 3.46 -9.18
N ALA A 133 11.69 2.75 -8.98
CA ALA A 133 11.77 1.33 -9.29
C ALA A 133 10.92 0.52 -8.29
N PRO A 134 10.20 -0.52 -8.75
CA PRO A 134 9.43 -1.38 -7.87
C PRO A 134 10.35 -2.08 -6.87
N ILE A 135 9.92 -2.14 -5.61
CA ILE A 135 10.69 -2.73 -4.52
C ILE A 135 10.21 -4.16 -4.30
N ALA A 136 11.12 -5.12 -4.26
CA ALA A 136 10.78 -6.51 -3.99
C ALA A 136 10.41 -6.73 -2.52
N LEU A 137 9.36 -7.51 -2.27
CA LEU A 137 8.82 -7.73 -0.91
C LEU A 137 9.85 -8.35 0.04
N ASP A 138 10.74 -9.20 -0.45
CA ASP A 138 11.81 -9.83 0.34
C ASP A 138 12.71 -8.81 1.05
N THR A 139 12.96 -7.65 0.43
CA THR A 139 13.73 -6.56 1.04
C THR A 139 12.96 -5.83 2.14
N LEU A 140 11.63 -5.75 2.03
CA LEU A 140 10.76 -5.07 2.99
C LEU A 140 10.34 -5.99 4.15
N LEU A 141 10.30 -7.31 3.90
CA LEU A 141 9.78 -8.31 4.81
C LEU A 141 10.45 -8.30 6.20
N PRO A 142 11.79 -8.20 6.35
CA PRO A 142 12.43 -8.13 7.65
C PRO A 142 11.98 -6.92 8.46
N ALA A 143 11.83 -5.76 7.81
CA ALA A 143 11.38 -4.53 8.46
C ALA A 143 9.91 -4.63 8.91
N LEU A 144 9.06 -5.26 8.10
CA LEU A 144 7.65 -5.51 8.42
C LEU A 144 7.48 -6.52 9.56
N LEU A 145 8.30 -7.58 9.59
CA LEU A 145 8.28 -8.58 10.66
C LEU A 145 8.80 -8.02 11.99
N SER A 146 9.80 -7.13 11.93
CA SER A 146 10.41 -6.52 13.12
C SER A 146 9.52 -5.47 13.79
N ARG A 147 8.54 -4.90 13.09
CA ARG A 147 7.60 -3.93 13.65
C ARG A 147 6.27 -4.59 14.00
N PRO A 148 5.91 -4.70 15.29
CA PRO A 148 4.54 -4.99 15.67
C PRO A 148 3.68 -3.76 15.33
N GLY A 149 2.88 -3.85 14.26
CA GLY A 149 2.07 -2.74 13.77
C GLY A 149 0.93 -3.20 12.87
N ARG A 150 0.28 -2.25 12.20
CA ARG A 150 -0.78 -2.53 11.22
C ARG A 150 -0.22 -3.28 10.02
N ALA A 151 -0.99 -4.23 9.49
CA ALA A 151 -0.66 -4.94 8.27
C ALA A 151 -0.51 -3.95 7.10
N LEU A 152 0.52 -4.14 6.30
CA LEU A 152 0.66 -3.42 5.04
C LEU A 152 -0.18 -4.12 3.98
N ILE A 153 -1.30 -3.50 3.61
CA ILE A 153 -2.21 -3.99 2.58
C ILE A 153 -2.01 -3.10 1.36
N VAL A 154 -1.47 -3.68 0.30
CA VAL A 154 -1.26 -3.02 -0.98
C VAL A 154 -2.26 -3.63 -1.97
N PRO A 155 -3.22 -2.85 -2.47
CA PRO A 155 -4.18 -3.37 -3.43
C PRO A 155 -3.44 -3.87 -4.68
N PRO A 156 -3.83 -5.02 -5.25
CA PRO A 156 -3.23 -5.52 -6.47
C PRO A 156 -3.52 -4.55 -7.61
N THR A 157 -2.50 -3.83 -8.08
CA THR A 157 -2.59 -3.08 -9.33
C THR A 157 -2.21 -4.02 -10.47
N CYS A 158 -3.19 -4.46 -11.26
CA CYS A 158 -2.90 -5.18 -12.50
C CYS A 158 -2.32 -4.18 -13.52
N GLN A 159 -1.04 -3.86 -13.43
CA GLN A 159 -0.35 -3.12 -14.48
C GLN A 159 0.03 -4.10 -15.60
N CYS A 160 -0.94 -4.44 -16.44
CA CYS A 160 -0.68 -5.11 -17.70
C CYS A 160 0.12 -4.17 -18.61
N HIS A 161 1.45 -4.30 -18.60
CA HIS A 161 2.26 -3.73 -19.65
C HIS A 161 1.87 -4.44 -20.95
N LYS A 162 1.28 -3.69 -21.88
CA LYS A 162 1.11 -4.14 -23.25
C LYS A 162 2.53 -4.32 -23.82
N GLU A 163 2.91 -5.56 -24.09
CA GLU A 163 4.19 -5.87 -24.76
C GLU A 163 4.21 -5.11 -26.10
N PRO A 164 5.32 -4.43 -26.46
CA PRO A 164 5.42 -3.69 -27.72
C PRO A 164 5.40 -4.61 -28.95
#